data_AF-A0A7Y4GQL4-F1
#
_entry.id   AF-A0A7Y4GQL4-F1
#
_cell.length_a   1.000
_cell.length_b   1.000
_cell.length_c   1.000
_cell.angle_alpha   90.00
_cell.angle_beta   90.00
_cell.angle_gamma   90.00
#
_symmetry.space_group_name_H-M   'P 1'
#
loop_
_entity.id
_entity.type
_entity.pdbx_description
1 polymer ?
#
loop_
_entity_poly.entity_id
_entity_poly.type
_entity_poly.pdbx_seq_one_letter_code
_entity_poly.pdbx_strand_id
1 'polypeptide(L)'
;MIPDKKELDLGKALVFEFIRQFLPDEYDEIRRISNKRGAYARFKGLLQRKKALDRWFEFEKKATEKALREWCEANELTIREGGNPAPELDQR
;
A
#
# COMPACT_ATOMS: atom_id res chain seq x y z
N MET A 1 2.20 0.28 18.84
CA MET A 1 3.15 -0.09 17.76
C MET A 1 2.36 -0.14 16.47
N ILE A 2 2.84 0.50 15.40
CA ILE A 2 2.22 0.38 14.07
C ILE A 2 2.91 -0.80 13.38
N PRO A 3 2.18 -1.78 12.84
CA PRO A 3 2.78 -2.93 12.15
C PRO A 3 3.58 -2.49 10.94
N ASP A 4 4.65 -3.22 10.62
CA ASP A 4 5.47 -2.92 9.45
C ASP A 4 4.81 -3.42 8.15
N LYS A 5 5.28 -2.94 6.99
CA LYS A 5 4.71 -3.34 5.68
C LYS A 5 4.82 -4.86 5.39
N LYS A 6 5.74 -5.57 6.02
CA LYS A 6 5.89 -7.03 5.84
C LYS A 6 4.85 -7.78 6.66
N GLU A 7 4.55 -7.30 7.87
CA GLU A 7 3.49 -7.82 8.73
C GLU A 7 2.10 -7.60 8.11
N LEU A 8 1.94 -6.56 7.29
CA LEU A 8 0.70 -6.26 6.56
C LEU A 8 0.61 -6.90 5.16
N ASP A 9 1.60 -7.70 4.74
CA ASP A 9 1.73 -8.30 3.40
C ASP A 9 1.70 -7.28 2.22
N LEU A 10 2.02 -6.01 2.49
CA LEU A 10 2.03 -4.91 1.51
C LEU A 10 3.34 -4.83 0.71
N GLY A 11 3.98 -5.99 0.52
CA GLY A 11 5.26 -6.13 -0.15
C GLY A 11 5.11 -6.61 -1.59
N LYS A 12 5.65 -7.80 -1.85
CA LYS A 12 5.64 -8.39 -3.19
C LYS A 12 4.23 -8.82 -3.60
N ALA A 13 3.43 -9.37 -2.69
CA ALA A 13 2.08 -9.86 -2.97
C ALA A 13 1.19 -8.76 -3.59
N LEU A 14 1.17 -7.57 -2.97
CA LEU A 14 0.40 -6.42 -3.44
C LEU A 14 0.77 -5.98 -4.87
N VAL A 15 2.06 -6.02 -5.21
CA VAL A 15 2.52 -5.72 -6.58
C VAL A 15 1.95 -6.71 -7.59
N PHE A 16 1.95 -8.01 -7.27
CA PHE A 16 1.39 -9.03 -8.16
C PHE A 16 -0.12 -8.94 -8.29
N GLU A 17 -0.82 -8.61 -7.20
CA GLU A 17 -2.27 -8.40 -7.24
C GLU A 17 -2.63 -7.23 -8.16
N PHE A 18 -1.94 -6.10 -8.02
CA PHE A 18 -2.14 -4.94 -8.90
C PHE A 18 -1.89 -5.28 -10.37
N ILE A 19 -0.77 -5.93 -10.68
CA ILE A 19 -0.43 -6.28 -12.06
C ILE A 19 -1.46 -7.25 -12.63
N ARG A 20 -1.89 -8.25 -11.86
CA ARG A 20 -2.93 -9.19 -12.28
C ARG A 20 -4.26 -8.49 -12.62
N GLN A 21 -4.64 -7.47 -11.85
CA GLN A 21 -5.90 -6.76 -12.07
C GLN A 21 -5.83 -5.73 -13.20
N PHE A 22 -4.75 -4.95 -13.29
CA PHE A 22 -4.72 -3.74 -14.13
C PHE A 22 -3.75 -3.80 -15.30
N LEU A 23 -2.76 -4.69 -15.27
CA LEU A 23 -1.73 -4.83 -16.30
C LEU A 23 -1.39 -6.32 -16.52
N PRO A 24 -2.37 -7.20 -16.82
CA PRO A 24 -2.16 -8.65 -16.86
C PRO A 24 -1.08 -9.06 -17.88
N ASP A 25 -0.95 -8.32 -18.99
CA ASP A 25 0.07 -8.56 -20.01
C ASP A 25 1.50 -8.35 -19.50
N GLU A 26 1.67 -7.58 -18.43
CA GLU A 26 2.98 -7.28 -17.83
C GLU A 26 3.35 -8.24 -16.68
N TYR A 27 2.46 -9.19 -16.36
CA TYR A 27 2.63 -10.11 -15.24
C TYR A 27 3.92 -10.93 -15.35
N ASP A 28 4.23 -11.44 -16.54
CA ASP A 28 5.44 -12.22 -16.78
C ASP A 28 6.72 -11.38 -16.69
N GLU A 29 6.69 -10.13 -17.14
CA GLU A 29 7.82 -9.21 -16.95
C GLU A 29 8.09 -9.00 -15.46
N ILE A 30 7.04 -8.68 -14.69
CA ILE A 30 7.14 -8.44 -13.25
C ILE A 30 7.60 -9.69 -12.51
N ARG A 31 7.08 -10.86 -12.87
CA ARG A 31 7.55 -12.15 -12.34
C ARG A 31 9.06 -12.30 -12.51
N ARG A 32 9.60 -12.01 -13.71
CA ARG A 32 11.04 -12.11 -14.01
C ARG A 32 11.90 -11.10 -13.26
N ILE A 33 11.43 -9.87 -13.02
CA ILE A 33 12.24 -8.82 -12.37
C ILE A 33 12.11 -8.80 -10.84
N SER A 34 11.04 -9.37 -10.29
CA SER A 34 10.70 -9.30 -8.86
C SER A 34 11.72 -9.93 -7.91
N ASN A 35 12.56 -10.85 -8.39
CA ASN A 35 13.60 -11.51 -7.60
C ASN A 35 14.97 -10.82 -7.69
N LYS A 36 15.08 -9.70 -8.41
CA LYS A 36 16.36 -8.99 -8.63
C LYS A 36 16.45 -7.74 -7.76
N ARG A 37 17.68 -7.35 -7.39
CA ARG A 37 17.94 -6.04 -6.78
C ARG A 37 17.41 -4.92 -7.70
N GLY A 38 16.70 -3.96 -7.11
CA GLY A 38 16.06 -2.86 -7.85
C GLY A 38 14.70 -3.19 -8.49
N ALA A 39 14.08 -4.33 -8.14
CA ALA A 39 12.75 -4.71 -8.63
C ALA A 39 11.73 -3.57 -8.50
N TYR A 40 11.70 -2.88 -7.35
CA TYR A 40 10.74 -1.81 -7.11
C TYR A 40 10.95 -0.59 -8.02
N ALA A 41 12.20 -0.20 -8.28
CA ALA A 41 12.50 0.88 -9.21
C ALA A 41 12.06 0.54 -10.64
N ARG A 42 12.31 -0.70 -11.08
CA ARG A 42 11.86 -1.18 -12.39
C ARG A 42 10.34 -1.23 -12.50
N PHE A 43 9.66 -1.67 -11.44
CA PHE A 43 8.20 -1.66 -11.36
C PHE A 43 7.65 -0.24 -11.50
N LYS A 44 8.16 0.75 -10.75
CA LYS A 44 7.73 2.15 -10.93
C LYS A 44 7.97 2.66 -12.36
N GLY A 45 9.11 2.30 -12.95
CA GLY A 45 9.40 2.61 -14.35
C GLY A 45 8.39 2.01 -15.32
N LEU A 46 7.95 0.76 -15.09
CA LEU A 46 6.87 0.14 -15.86
C LEU A 46 5.56 0.93 -15.72
N LEU A 47 5.18 1.25 -14.49
CA LEU A 47 3.94 2.00 -14.22
C LEU A 47 3.93 3.38 -14.88
N GLN A 48 5.06 4.08 -14.88
CA GLN A 48 5.20 5.36 -15.58
C GLN A 48 4.98 5.19 -17.09
N ARG A 49 5.61 4.18 -17.72
CA ARG A 49 5.42 3.89 -19.14
C ARG A 49 3.97 3.54 -19.48
N LYS A 50 3.27 2.85 -18.58
CA LYS A 50 1.87 2.44 -18.73
C LYS A 50 0.86 3.48 -18.25
N LYS A 51 1.32 4.66 -17.78
CA LYS A 51 0.46 5.70 -17.17
C LYS A 51 -0.43 5.15 -16.05
N ALA A 52 0.09 4.21 -15.26
CA ALA A 52 -0.62 3.49 -14.22
C ALA A 52 -0.15 3.86 -12.79
N LEU A 53 0.72 4.88 -12.67
CA LEU A 53 1.34 5.25 -11.40
C LEU A 53 0.32 5.78 -10.39
N ASP A 54 -0.60 6.65 -10.81
CA ASP A 54 -1.65 7.18 -9.93
C ASP A 54 -2.58 6.07 -9.44
N ARG A 55 -2.97 5.17 -10.36
CA ARG A 55 -3.78 4.00 -10.04
C ARG A 55 -3.07 3.08 -9.03
N TRP A 56 -1.75 2.91 -9.16
CA TRP A 56 -0.97 2.15 -8.18
C TRP A 56 -1.02 2.80 -6.79
N PHE A 57 -0.86 4.13 -6.70
CA PHE A 57 -0.92 4.81 -5.40
C PHE A 57 -2.30 4.70 -4.74
N GLU A 58 -3.38 4.82 -5.51
CA GLU A 58 -4.73 4.61 -4.98
C GLU A 58 -4.95 3.17 -4.52
N PHE A 59 -4.47 2.20 -5.29
CA PHE A 59 -4.58 0.78 -4.96
C PHE A 59 -3.78 0.45 -3.69
N GLU A 60 -2.54 0.92 -3.61
CA GLU A 60 -1.66 0.73 -2.45
C GLU A 60 -2.27 1.37 -1.19
N LYS A 61 -2.83 2.59 -1.31
CA LYS A 61 -3.51 3.26 -0.21
C LYS A 61 -4.69 2.45 0.33
N LYS A 62 -5.59 1.99 -0.54
CA LYS A 62 -6.76 1.18 -0.15
C LYS A 62 -6.35 -0.14 0.50
N ALA A 63 -5.36 -0.83 -0.06
CA ALA A 63 -4.85 -2.07 0.52
C ALA A 63 -4.21 -1.84 1.89
N THR A 64 -3.49 -0.73 2.05
CA THR A 64 -2.87 -0.35 3.33
C THR A 64 -3.93 -0.06 4.39
N GLU A 65 -4.95 0.75 4.06
CA GLU A 65 -6.07 1.06 4.96
C GLU A 65 -6.83 -0.21 5.38
N LYS A 66 -7.07 -1.12 4.42
CA LYS A 66 -7.72 -2.40 4.70
C LYS A 66 -6.87 -3.27 5.63
N ALA A 67 -5.59 -3.48 5.32
CA ALA A 67 -4.70 -4.32 6.13
C ALA A 67 -4.55 -3.78 7.56
N LEU A 68 -4.49 -2.45 7.73
CA LEU A 68 -4.44 -1.82 9.05
C LEU A 68 -5.73 -2.06 9.85
N ARG A 69 -6.91 -1.97 9.22
CA ARG A 69 -8.19 -2.26 9.88
C ARG A 69 -8.27 -3.72 10.31
N GLU A 70 -7.94 -4.65 9.42
CA GLU A 70 -7.93 -6.08 9.70
C GLU A 70 -6.94 -6.44 10.81
N TRP A 71 -5.74 -5.83 10.79
CA TRP A 71 -4.76 -6.01 11.86
C TRP A 71 -5.27 -5.48 13.21
N CYS A 72 -5.89 -4.31 13.23
CA CYS A 72 -6.48 -3.75 14.44
C CYS A 72 -7.59 -4.64 15.02
N GLU A 73 -8.49 -5.17 14.17
CA GLU A 73 -9.53 -6.12 14.58
C GLU A 73 -8.93 -7.41 15.16
N ALA A 74 -7.92 -7.97 14.50
CA ALA A 74 -7.25 -9.20 14.94
C ALA A 74 -6.47 -9.03 16.25
N ASN A 75 -6.09 -7.80 16.62
CA ASN A 75 -5.32 -7.49 17.82
C ASN A 75 -6.16 -6.78 18.91
N GLU A 76 -7.49 -6.71 18.75
CA GLU A 76 -8.42 -6.00 19.67
C GLU A 76 -8.07 -4.52 19.91
N LEU A 77 -7.39 -3.88 18.96
CA LEU A 77 -6.98 -2.49 19.04
C LEU A 77 -8.02 -1.59 18.35
N THR A 78 -8.71 -0.74 19.11
CA THR A 78 -9.61 0.26 18.53
C THR A 78 -8.81 1.37 17.84
N ILE A 79 -9.01 1.55 16.52
CA ILE A 79 -8.50 2.72 15.80
C ILE A 79 -9.21 3.96 16.36
N ARG A 80 -8.49 4.82 17.08
CA ARG A 80 -8.97 6.17 17.39
C ARG A 80 -8.73 7.03 16.15
N GLU A 81 -9.79 7.48 15.49
CA GLU A 81 -9.65 8.55 14.51
C GLU A 81 -9.03 9.76 15.20
N GLY A 82 -7.90 10.22 14.67
CA GLY A 82 -7.22 11.43 15.14
C GLY A 82 -8.03 12.66 14.78
N GLY A 83 -9.14 12.88 15.48
CA GLY A 83 -9.68 14.22 15.65
C GLY A 83 -8.66 14.97 16.50
N ASN A 84 -7.86 15.83 15.87
CA ASN A 84 -7.15 16.85 16.62
C ASN A 84 -8.22 17.66 17.35
N PRO A 85 -8.36 17.62 18.69
CA PRO A 85 -9.14 18.66 19.32
C PRO A 85 -8.40 19.95 18.97
N ALA A 86 -9.07 20.84 18.25
CA ALA A 86 -8.59 22.21 18.10
C ALA A 86 -8.16 22.69 19.50
N PRO A 87 -6.98 23.32 19.65
CA PRO A 87 -6.60 23.86 20.94
C PRO A 87 -7.74 24.77 21.40
N GLU A 88 -8.25 24.50 22.60
CA GLU A 88 -9.28 25.28 23.25
C GLU A 88 -8.75 26.70 23.41
N LEU A 89 -9.03 27.55 22.42
CA LEU A 89 -8.90 28.99 22.54
C LEU A 89 -10.10 29.45 23.37
N ASP A 90 -9.91 29.45 24.68
CA ASP A 90 -10.10 30.60 25.56
C ASP A 90 -10.42 30.12 26.98
N GLN A 91 -9.65 30.60 27.97
CA GLN A 91 -10.23 31.24 29.16
C GLN A 91 -9.16 31.87 30.07
N ARG A 92 -9.23 33.21 30.12
CA ARG A 92 -8.74 34.19 31.11
C ARG A 92 -7.38 34.86 30.88
#